data_AF-A0A8T2PG06-F1
#
_entry.id   AF-A0A8T2PG06-F1
#
_cell.length_a   1.000
_cell.length_b   1.000
_cell.length_c   1.000
_cell.angle_alpha   90.00
_cell.angle_beta   90.00
_cell.angle_gamma   90.00
#
_symmetry.space_group_name_H-M   'P 1'
#
loop_
_entity.id
_entity.type
_entity.pdbx_description
1 polymer ?
#
loop_
_entity_poly.entity_id
_entity_poly.type
_entity_poly.pdbx_seq_one_letter_code
_entity_poly.pdbx_strand_id
1 'polypeptide(L)'
;PTYFRDGHNLFLRVDVEKLLVMADSKGEIASDPSTLIHNSGNATPQPNNPLSRKLNKILETRLDNDKEMLEALKALSVFFTENSLRTRRNLRGDIERRSLSINEEFVRIFKDVKEELESVHEDVQAMSSCCEEMTNRLKAAKEQTQDLIVKTNKLQGEK
;
A
#
# COMPACT_ATOMS: atom_id res chain seq x y z
N PRO A 1 7.46 27.76 21.59
CA PRO A 1 8.28 26.54 21.42
C PRO A 1 8.24 26.07 19.97
N THR A 2 9.03 26.76 19.15
CA THR A 2 9.36 26.43 17.77
C THR A 2 10.71 25.71 17.75
N TYR A 3 10.94 24.89 16.71
CA TYR A 3 12.11 24.04 16.37
C TYR A 3 12.00 22.54 16.70
N PHE A 4 11.68 21.75 15.66
CA PHE A 4 12.54 20.71 15.09
C PHE A 4 11.90 20.31 13.73
N ARG A 5 12.21 21.03 12.66
CA ARG A 5 13.36 20.87 11.75
C ARG A 5 13.13 19.73 10.76
N ASP A 6 12.77 20.17 9.56
CA ASP A 6 12.78 19.44 8.31
C ASP A 6 14.05 18.59 8.14
N GLY A 7 13.83 17.37 7.67
CA GLY A 7 14.88 16.44 7.26
C GLY A 7 14.34 15.01 7.24
N HIS A 8 14.22 14.44 6.05
CA HIS A 8 13.93 13.02 5.77
C HIS A 8 12.47 12.54 5.65
N ASN A 9 11.51 13.42 5.34
CA ASN A 9 10.20 12.98 4.84
C ASN A 9 10.18 12.84 3.30
N LEU A 10 11.22 12.23 2.73
CA LEU A 10 11.27 11.91 1.29
C LEU A 10 10.88 10.46 1.00
N PHE A 11 10.80 9.61 2.04
CA PHE A 11 10.47 8.19 1.89
C PHE A 11 9.02 7.84 2.29
N LEU A 12 8.31 8.74 2.96
CA LEU A 12 6.89 8.57 3.32
C LEU A 12 5.94 9.12 2.24
N ARG A 13 6.48 9.73 1.17
CA ARG A 13 5.79 9.91 -0.11
C ARG A 13 5.97 8.67 -0.97
N VAL A 14 5.60 7.50 -0.46
CA VAL A 14 5.12 6.43 -1.33
C VAL A 14 3.75 6.89 -1.86
N ASP A 15 3.82 7.85 -2.79
CA ASP A 15 3.00 7.91 -3.99
C ASP A 15 1.49 7.68 -3.80
N VAL A 16 0.88 8.32 -2.79
CA VAL A 16 -0.58 8.55 -2.74
C VAL A 16 -1.06 9.24 -4.02
N GLU A 17 -0.19 10.03 -4.65
CA GLU A 17 -0.43 10.69 -5.94
C GLU A 17 -0.43 9.70 -7.12
N LYS A 18 0.48 8.71 -7.20
CA LYS A 18 0.40 7.65 -8.24
C LYS A 18 -0.80 6.73 -8.05
N LEU A 19 -1.22 6.47 -6.81
CA LEU A 19 -2.42 5.66 -6.56
C LEU A 19 -3.69 6.40 -7.03
N LEU A 20 -3.71 7.73 -6.94
CA LEU A 20 -4.83 8.57 -7.39
C LEU A 20 -4.85 8.76 -8.92
N VAL A 21 -3.69 8.80 -9.58
CA VAL A 21 -3.57 8.96 -11.05
C VAL A 21 -4.06 7.72 -11.83
N MET A 22 -4.14 6.54 -11.21
CA MET A 22 -4.68 5.35 -11.86
C MET A 22 -6.22 5.27 -11.88
N ALA A 23 -6.92 6.19 -11.23
CA ALA A 23 -8.40 6.19 -11.15
C ALA A 23 -9.08 7.11 -12.18
N ASP A 24 -8.35 8.02 -12.82
CA ASP A 24 -8.90 8.92 -13.85
C ASP A 24 -8.51 8.43 -15.26
N SER A 25 -9.29 7.49 -15.80
CA SER A 25 -9.26 7.18 -17.23
C SER A 25 -10.66 6.89 -17.77
N LYS A 26 -11.22 7.96 -18.35
CA LYS A 26 -12.26 8.06 -19.38
C LYS A 26 -13.72 7.74 -19.03
N GLY A 27 -14.52 8.81 -19.08
CA GLY A 27 -15.96 8.79 -19.34
C GLY A 27 -16.47 10.20 -19.64
N GLU A 28 -16.07 10.80 -20.78
CA GLU A 28 -16.76 11.97 -21.32
C GLU A 28 -18.18 11.58 -21.73
N ILE A 29 -19.20 12.20 -21.11
CA ILE A 29 -20.49 12.41 -21.76
C ILE A 29 -20.94 13.84 -21.43
N ALA A 30 -20.78 14.70 -22.42
CA ALA A 30 -21.44 16.00 -22.47
C ALA A 30 -22.94 15.79 -22.72
N SER A 31 -23.80 16.49 -21.97
CA SER A 31 -25.16 16.81 -22.42
C SER A 31 -25.65 18.11 -21.77
N ASP A 32 -26.18 18.96 -22.64
CA ASP A 32 -26.55 20.37 -22.45
C ASP A 32 -27.62 20.64 -21.38
N PRO A 33 -27.65 21.86 -20.81
CA PRO A 33 -28.73 22.35 -19.95
C PRO A 33 -29.76 23.11 -20.77
N SER A 34 -30.78 22.45 -21.32
CA SER A 34 -32.00 23.14 -21.81
C SER A 34 -33.14 22.16 -22.10
N THR A 35 -34.15 22.12 -21.23
CA THR A 35 -35.59 22.22 -21.57
C THR A 35 -36.46 22.04 -20.31
N LEU A 36 -36.73 23.17 -19.64
CA LEU A 36 -37.73 23.30 -18.57
C LEU A 36 -38.96 23.99 -19.15
N ILE A 37 -39.89 23.28 -19.83
CA ILE A 37 -41.26 23.80 -20.05
C ILE A 37 -42.32 22.67 -20.10
N HIS A 38 -43.35 22.87 -19.26
CA HIS A 38 -44.74 22.34 -19.22
C HIS A 38 -45.02 20.88 -18.82
N ASN A 39 -45.81 20.71 -17.75
CA ASN A 39 -47.28 20.73 -17.90
C ASN A 39 -48.00 20.96 -16.55
N SER A 40 -48.77 22.05 -16.46
CA SER A 40 -49.83 22.24 -15.47
C SER A 40 -51.03 21.38 -15.85
N GLY A 41 -51.47 20.48 -14.97
CA GLY A 41 -52.75 19.79 -15.16
C GLY A 41 -52.89 18.51 -14.34
N ASN A 42 -53.27 18.68 -13.07
CA ASN A 42 -54.11 17.82 -12.22
C ASN A 42 -53.56 17.71 -10.79
N ALA A 43 -54.03 18.61 -9.94
CA ALA A 43 -53.90 18.50 -8.50
C ALA A 43 -54.79 17.35 -8.01
N THR A 44 -54.22 16.15 -7.93
CA THR A 44 -54.68 15.15 -6.96
C THR A 44 -54.16 15.57 -5.59
N PRO A 45 -54.96 15.51 -4.51
CA PRO A 45 -54.47 15.79 -3.17
C PRO A 45 -53.54 14.65 -2.78
N GLN A 46 -52.26 14.80 -3.11
CA GLN A 46 -51.22 13.90 -2.64
C GLN A 46 -51.28 13.90 -1.11
N PRO A 47 -51.33 12.75 -0.43
CA PRO A 47 -51.26 12.71 1.01
C PRO A 47 -49.90 13.26 1.38
N ASN A 48 -49.86 14.52 1.81
CA ASN A 48 -48.65 15.27 2.15
C ASN A 48 -48.03 14.77 3.47
N ASN A 49 -48.24 13.48 3.77
CA ASN A 49 -47.77 12.79 4.94
C ASN A 49 -46.23 12.70 4.86
N PRO A 50 -45.51 13.24 5.86
CA PRO A 50 -44.05 13.17 5.91
C PRO A 50 -43.51 11.73 5.84
N LEU A 51 -44.29 10.73 6.27
CA LEU A 51 -43.93 9.31 6.11
C LEU A 51 -43.98 8.87 4.65
N SER A 52 -45.02 9.24 3.90
CA SER A 52 -45.14 8.93 2.47
C SER A 52 -44.02 9.58 1.67
N ARG A 53 -43.65 10.83 2.01
CA ARG A 53 -42.48 11.51 1.43
C ARG A 53 -41.17 10.80 1.75
N LYS A 54 -40.99 10.33 2.99
CA LYS A 54 -39.79 9.59 3.39
C LYS A 54 -39.71 8.23 2.70
N LEU A 55 -40.83 7.52 2.58
CA LEU A 55 -40.94 6.24 1.89
C LEU A 55 -40.60 6.41 0.41
N ASN A 56 -41.23 7.37 -0.28
CA ASN A 56 -40.95 7.65 -1.68
C ASN A 56 -39.49 8.02 -1.88
N LYS A 57 -38.91 8.86 -1.02
CA LYS A 57 -37.48 9.21 -1.09
C LYS A 57 -36.57 7.99 -0.95
N ILE A 58 -36.89 7.06 -0.05
CA ILE A 58 -36.12 5.81 0.12
C ILE A 58 -36.23 4.95 -1.15
N LEU A 59 -37.44 4.79 -1.70
CA LEU A 59 -37.69 4.03 -2.93
C LEU A 59 -36.99 4.65 -4.15
N GLU A 60 -36.94 5.98 -4.21
CA GLU A 60 -36.25 6.76 -5.25
C GLU A 60 -34.72 6.67 -5.15
N THR A 61 -34.16 6.28 -4.00
CA THR A 61 -32.71 6.22 -3.78
C THR A 61 -32.03 5.10 -4.60
N ARG A 62 -32.78 4.27 -5.35
CA ARG A 62 -32.34 3.27 -6.35
C ARG A 62 -30.90 2.75 -6.16
N LEU A 63 -30.66 2.10 -5.03
CA LEU A 63 -29.33 1.58 -4.66
C LEU A 63 -28.91 0.34 -5.48
N ASP A 64 -29.87 -0.33 -6.11
CA ASP A 64 -29.68 -1.67 -6.68
C ASP A 64 -28.84 -1.69 -7.98
N ASN A 65 -28.74 -0.55 -8.65
CA ASN A 65 -27.99 -0.42 -9.91
C ASN A 65 -26.56 0.09 -9.70
N ASP A 66 -26.26 0.63 -8.52
CA ASP A 66 -24.95 1.19 -8.20
C ASP A 66 -24.16 0.20 -7.34
N LYS A 67 -23.44 -0.69 -8.05
CA LYS A 67 -22.61 -1.73 -7.43
C LYS A 67 -21.52 -1.13 -6.54
N GLU A 68 -20.93 0.00 -6.93
CA GLU A 68 -19.85 0.63 -6.16
C GLU A 68 -20.38 1.23 -4.86
N MET A 69 -21.53 1.90 -4.93
CA MET A 69 -22.22 2.40 -3.74
C MET A 69 -22.62 1.27 -2.79
N LEU A 70 -23.14 0.15 -3.32
CA LEU A 70 -23.47 -1.03 -2.51
C LEU A 70 -22.24 -1.63 -1.83
N GLU A 71 -21.11 -1.75 -2.52
CA GLU A 71 -19.87 -2.25 -1.93
C GLU A 71 -19.32 -1.30 -0.85
N ALA A 72 -19.36 0.02 -1.09
CA ALA A 72 -18.99 1.01 -0.09
C ALA A 72 -19.87 0.93 1.17
N LEU A 73 -21.19 0.77 0.99
CA LEU A 73 -22.14 0.60 2.11
C LEU A 73 -21.92 -0.73 2.85
N LYS A 74 -21.61 -1.83 2.15
CA LYS A 74 -21.23 -3.10 2.77
C LYS A 74 -19.96 -2.93 3.61
N ALA A 75 -18.94 -2.28 3.08
CA ALA A 75 -17.70 -2.00 3.81
C ALA A 75 -17.96 -1.14 5.07
N LEU A 76 -18.81 -0.12 4.96
CA LEU A 76 -19.23 0.71 6.10
C LEU A 76 -20.04 -0.08 7.14
N SER A 77 -20.84 -1.07 6.73
CA SER A 77 -21.66 -1.86 7.66
C SER A 77 -20.83 -2.64 8.67
N VAL A 78 -19.58 -2.99 8.34
CA VAL A 78 -18.61 -3.61 9.26
C VAL A 78 -18.29 -2.69 10.45
N PHE A 79 -18.37 -1.36 10.27
CA PHE A 79 -18.20 -0.37 11.34
C PHE A 79 -19.50 -0.05 12.09
N PHE A 80 -20.65 -0.52 11.59
CA PHE A 80 -21.99 -0.28 12.13
C PHE A 80 -22.63 -1.58 12.65
N THR A 81 -21.96 -2.27 13.58
CA THR A 81 -22.55 -3.44 14.24
C THR A 81 -23.80 -3.07 15.04
N GLU A 82 -23.86 -1.85 15.58
CA GLU A 82 -25.02 -1.29 16.26
C GLU A 82 -25.33 0.14 15.78
N ASN A 83 -26.59 0.38 15.40
CA ASN A 83 -27.06 1.70 14.99
C ASN A 83 -27.39 2.58 16.22
N SER A 84 -26.36 3.11 16.87
CA SER A 84 -26.48 4.05 17.98
C SER A 84 -26.11 5.48 17.57
N LEU A 85 -26.53 6.48 18.35
CA LEU A 85 -26.07 7.87 18.18
C LEU A 85 -24.55 8.00 18.35
N ARG A 86 -23.98 7.24 19.29
CA ARG A 86 -22.54 7.23 19.56
C ARG A 86 -21.75 6.68 18.38
N THR A 87 -22.15 5.53 17.85
CA THR A 87 -21.51 4.90 16.69
C THR A 87 -21.51 5.84 15.49
N ARG A 88 -22.66 6.49 15.21
CA ARG A 88 -22.73 7.50 14.13
C ARG A 88 -21.81 8.69 14.35
N ARG A 89 -21.73 9.23 15.57
CA ARG A 89 -20.90 10.40 15.89
C ARG A 89 -19.40 10.10 15.82
N ASN A 90 -19.01 8.87 16.14
CA ASN A 90 -17.61 8.48 16.22
C ASN A 90 -17.08 7.78 14.96
N LEU A 91 -17.96 7.39 14.02
CA LEU A 91 -17.65 6.59 12.84
C LEU A 91 -16.37 7.02 12.13
N ARG A 92 -16.26 8.31 11.79
CA ARG A 92 -15.09 8.83 11.09
C ARG A 92 -13.80 8.58 11.88
N GLY A 93 -13.81 8.89 13.17
CA GLY A 93 -12.65 8.68 14.04
C GLY A 93 -12.33 7.21 14.25
N ASP A 94 -13.34 6.33 14.28
CA ASP A 94 -13.15 4.88 14.38
C ASP A 94 -12.51 4.31 13.09
N ILE A 95 -12.95 4.76 11.92
CA ILE A 95 -12.36 4.41 10.62
C ILE A 95 -10.90 4.89 10.57
N GLU A 96 -10.65 6.15 10.92
CA GLU A 96 -9.30 6.73 10.91
C GLU A 96 -8.36 5.98 11.87
N ARG A 97 -8.81 5.67 13.10
CA ARG A 97 -8.01 4.89 14.06
C ARG A 97 -7.70 3.48 13.57
N ARG A 98 -8.69 2.78 12.98
CA ARG A 98 -8.46 1.45 12.43
C ARG A 98 -7.47 1.49 11.27
N SER A 99 -7.58 2.48 10.40
CA SER A 99 -6.64 2.69 9.29
C SER A 99 -5.22 2.91 9.80
N LEU A 100 -5.04 3.78 10.80
CA LEU A 100 -3.74 4.00 11.44
C LEU A 100 -3.19 2.71 12.06
N SER A 101 -3.99 1.97 12.82
CA SER A 101 -3.58 0.72 13.45
C SER A 101 -3.14 -0.35 12.43
N ILE A 102 -3.84 -0.46 11.29
CA ILE A 102 -3.45 -1.37 10.21
C ILE A 102 -2.10 -0.95 9.62
N ASN A 103 -1.89 0.35 9.41
CA ASN A 103 -0.64 0.86 8.83
C ASN A 103 0.54 0.69 9.79
N GLU A 104 0.34 0.94 11.08
CA GLU A 104 1.35 0.69 12.12
C GLU A 104 1.75 -0.79 12.16
N GLU A 105 0.77 -1.68 12.10
CA GLU A 105 1.00 -3.13 12.08
C GLU A 105 1.72 -3.57 10.80
N PHE A 106 1.34 -3.03 9.65
CA PHE A 106 2.01 -3.28 8.39
C PHE A 106 3.49 -2.90 8.44
N VAL A 107 3.80 -1.69 8.94
CA VAL A 107 5.17 -1.21 9.09
C VAL A 107 5.96 -2.10 10.06
N ARG A 108 5.33 -2.50 11.18
CA ARG A 108 5.96 -3.37 12.17
C ARG A 108 6.34 -4.72 11.57
N ILE A 109 5.40 -5.41 10.94
CA ILE A 109 5.66 -6.73 10.32
C ILE A 109 6.70 -6.61 9.20
N PHE A 110 6.60 -5.57 8.37
CA PHE A 110 7.53 -5.41 7.25
C PHE A 110 8.95 -5.08 7.73
N LYS A 111 9.08 -4.40 8.87
CA LYS A 111 10.38 -4.16 9.52
C LYS A 111 11.03 -5.48 9.92
N ASP A 112 10.29 -6.40 10.54
CA ASP A 112 10.82 -7.72 10.93
C ASP A 112 11.33 -8.49 9.70
N VAL A 113 10.55 -8.50 8.60
CA VAL A 113 10.96 -9.12 7.33
C VAL A 113 12.21 -8.48 6.74
N LYS A 114 12.31 -7.14 6.81
CA LYS A 114 13.49 -6.40 6.34
C LYS A 114 14.74 -6.81 7.13
N GLU A 115 14.65 -6.86 8.45
CA GLU A 115 15.79 -7.20 9.32
C GLU A 115 16.29 -8.63 9.07
N GLU A 116 15.39 -9.59 8.88
CA GLU A 116 15.75 -10.96 8.50
C GLU A 116 16.43 -11.02 7.12
N LEU A 117 15.93 -10.26 6.14
CA LEU A 117 16.54 -10.19 4.80
C LEU A 117 17.93 -9.53 4.83
N GLU A 118 18.11 -8.49 5.65
CA GLU A 118 19.41 -7.85 5.88
C GLU A 118 20.40 -8.84 6.51
N SER A 119 19.98 -9.63 7.51
CA SER A 119 20.83 -10.67 8.09
C SER A 119 21.29 -11.70 7.06
N VAL A 120 20.37 -12.20 6.21
CA VAL A 120 20.73 -13.15 5.15
C VAL A 120 21.69 -12.52 4.13
N HIS A 121 21.50 -11.24 3.82
CA HIS A 121 22.39 -10.51 2.92
C HIS A 121 23.81 -10.41 3.50
N GLU A 122 23.94 -10.08 4.79
CA GLU A 122 25.21 -10.02 5.50
C GLU A 122 25.92 -11.37 5.52
N ASP A 123 25.19 -12.46 5.79
CA ASP A 123 25.73 -13.83 5.79
C ASP A 123 26.26 -14.23 4.40
N VAL A 124 25.51 -13.93 3.33
CA VAL A 124 25.94 -14.21 1.95
C VAL A 124 27.18 -13.39 1.59
N GLN A 125 27.25 -12.13 2.02
CA GLN A 125 28.41 -11.29 1.79
C GLN A 125 29.65 -11.82 2.52
N ALA A 126 29.50 -12.22 3.78
CA ALA A 126 30.56 -12.84 4.56
C ALA A 126 31.04 -14.15 3.91
N MET A 127 30.12 -14.99 3.43
CA MET A 127 30.45 -16.22 2.71
C MET A 127 31.22 -15.94 1.42
N SER A 128 30.80 -14.92 0.65
CA SER A 128 31.50 -14.50 -0.56
C SER A 128 32.94 -14.08 -0.26
N SER A 129 33.14 -13.25 0.75
CA SER A 129 34.49 -12.82 1.17
C SER A 129 35.35 -13.99 1.63
N CYS A 130 34.79 -14.93 2.40
CA CYS A 130 35.49 -16.14 2.84
C CYS A 130 35.94 -17.01 1.66
N CYS A 131 35.06 -17.22 0.67
CA CYS A 131 35.39 -17.97 -0.54
C CYS A 131 36.50 -17.28 -1.36
N GLU A 132 36.48 -15.95 -1.46
CA GLU A 132 37.51 -15.18 -2.14
C GLU A 132 38.87 -15.29 -1.44
N GLU A 133 38.89 -15.15 -0.11
CA GLU A 133 40.10 -15.35 0.70
C GLU A 133 40.67 -16.77 0.52
N MET A 134 39.81 -17.79 0.58
CA MET A 134 40.22 -19.18 0.42
C MET A 134 40.80 -19.43 -0.98
N THR A 135 40.18 -18.87 -2.00
CA THR A 135 40.67 -18.92 -3.38
C THR A 135 42.04 -18.26 -3.50
N ASN A 136 42.24 -17.11 -2.88
CA ASN A 136 43.52 -16.40 -2.91
C ASN A 136 44.63 -17.17 -2.17
N ARG A 137 44.32 -17.79 -1.02
CA ARG A 137 45.27 -18.66 -0.31
C ARG A 137 45.67 -19.87 -1.14
N LEU A 138 44.70 -20.51 -1.81
CA LEU A 138 44.99 -21.66 -2.68
C LEU A 138 45.88 -21.26 -3.86
N LYS A 139 45.64 -20.11 -4.48
CA LYS A 139 46.51 -19.56 -5.54
C LYS A 139 47.94 -19.34 -5.04
N ALA A 140 48.10 -18.68 -3.90
CA ALA A 140 49.41 -18.41 -3.31
C ALA A 140 50.16 -19.71 -2.95
N ALA A 141 49.48 -20.69 -2.37
CA ALA A 141 50.08 -21.99 -2.04
C ALA A 141 50.51 -22.76 -3.29
N LYS A 142 49.72 -22.67 -4.38
CA LYS A 142 50.06 -23.26 -5.68
C LYS A 142 51.32 -22.62 -6.27
N GLU A 143 51.40 -21.28 -6.28
CA GLU A 143 52.57 -20.53 -6.77
C GLU A 143 53.82 -20.87 -5.97
N GLN A 144 53.72 -20.87 -4.64
CA GLN A 144 54.83 -21.25 -3.75
C GLN A 144 55.32 -22.68 -4.02
N THR A 145 54.39 -23.63 -4.21
CA THR A 145 54.73 -25.03 -4.54
C THR A 145 55.43 -25.12 -5.89
N GLN A 146 54.95 -24.39 -6.89
CA GLN A 146 55.56 -24.34 -8.22
C GLN A 146 56.98 -23.78 -8.17
N ASP A 147 57.22 -22.71 -7.42
CA ASP A 147 58.55 -22.13 -7.21
C ASP A 147 59.52 -23.12 -6.55
N LEU A 148 59.07 -23.88 -5.55
CA LEU A 148 59.87 -24.89 -4.87
C LEU A 148 60.26 -26.04 -5.83
N ILE A 149 59.34 -26.48 -6.70
CA ILE A 149 59.62 -27.50 -7.71
C ILE A 149 60.68 -27.00 -8.69
N VAL A 150 60.56 -25.77 -9.19
CA VAL A 150 61.55 -25.17 -10.10
C VAL A 150 62.93 -25.10 -9.45
N LYS A 151 63.02 -24.61 -8.20
CA LYS A 151 64.28 -24.56 -7.46
C LYS A 151 64.90 -25.94 -7.24
N THR A 152 64.07 -26.94 -6.90
CA THR A 152 64.52 -28.32 -6.67
C THR A 152 65.07 -28.96 -7.95
N ASN A 153 64.38 -28.79 -9.08
CA ASN A 153 64.84 -29.31 -10.38
C ASN A 153 66.14 -28.65 -10.83
N LYS A 154 66.29 -27.33 -10.63
CA LYS A 154 67.53 -26.62 -10.94
C LYS A 154 68.71 -27.18 -10.16
N LEU A 155 68.56 -27.38 -8.85
CA LEU A 155 69.60 -27.96 -7.99
C LEU A 155 69.96 -29.41 -8.36
N GLN A 156 69.00 -30.20 -8.85
CA GLN A 156 69.27 -31.56 -9.32
C GLN A 156 70.07 -31.58 -10.63
N GLY A 157 69.89 -30.59 -11.51
CA GLY A 157 70.64 -30.47 -12.77
C GLY A 157 72.06 -29.89 -12.62
N GLU A 158 72.41 -29.37 -11.44
CA GLU A 158 73.76 -28.85 -11.13
C GLU A 158 74.71 -29.93 -10.54
N LYS A 159 74.25 -31.17 -10.38
CA LYS A 159 75.05 -32.35 -9.99
C LYS A 159 75.41 -33.21 -11.21
#